data_AF-A0A7V4IEI4-F1
#
_entry.id   AF-A0A7V4IEI4-F1
#
_cell.length_a   1.000
_cell.length_b   1.000
_cell.length_c   1.000
_cell.angle_alpha   90.00
_cell.angle_beta   90.00
_cell.angle_gamma   90.00
#
_symmetry.space_group_name_H-M   'P 1'
#
loop_
_entity.id
_entity.type
_entity.pdbx_description
1 polymer ?
#
loop_
_entity_poly.entity_id
_entity_poly.type
_entity_poly.pdbx_seq_one_letter_code
_entity_poly.pdbx_strand_id
1 'polypeptide(L)'
;MDLPDQVEAEDVTIEFERAVTGEHAKFKTEIQHKTWSAEEVAEQMFQRLKSIDEESKEADDPKDRTAYAKKFPLEKCEAIVRESLRRARVRTGRVTDENRQKFLQALGTLRRKSAKRVIYKLSPKALVTLNTGERQAESCSAAELRRGTKRVFYPPGCEATLEDEQKEFFRELQDPDGDFANGREPVANAADFKTPANLVIADATPERKFVRELCNRDYASQVDAWLRNTPVGFYSIEYAWKKGEHPKRGEFSPDFFIKQGDWVFVVEIKDDEQISDPSADNVKKHEYASAHFARLNQWLGQEKLPTRYQFNMISPKDYGKFFTKLRERDLVGFRSELDVAMGSAQSGR
;
A
#
# COMPACT_ATOMS: atom_id res chain seq x y z
N MET A 1 28.06 -2.96 25.49
CA MET A 1 28.77 -2.19 24.46
C MET A 1 30.17 -2.77 24.42
N ASP A 2 30.74 -3.03 23.25
CA ASP A 2 32.10 -3.54 23.16
C ASP A 2 33.07 -2.37 23.25
N LEU A 3 33.93 -2.39 24.28
CA LEU A 3 34.99 -1.40 24.46
C LEU A 3 36.31 -2.01 23.95
N PRO A 4 37.18 -1.21 23.31
CA PRO A 4 38.53 -1.65 22.98
C PRO A 4 39.33 -1.98 24.25
N ASP A 5 40.22 -2.97 24.12
CA ASP A 5 41.24 -3.28 25.13
C ASP A 5 42.33 -2.20 25.04
N GLN A 6 42.48 -1.38 26.08
CA GLN A 6 43.40 -0.25 26.11
C GLN A 6 44.14 -0.19 27.44
N VAL A 7 45.44 0.07 27.36
CA VAL A 7 46.36 0.10 28.50
C VAL A 7 46.50 1.54 29.00
N GLU A 8 46.69 1.71 30.31
CA GLU A 8 46.79 3.04 30.96
C GLU A 8 48.05 3.82 30.56
N ALA A 9 49.10 3.09 30.17
CA ALA A 9 50.36 3.61 29.68
C ALA A 9 50.79 2.83 28.43
N GLU A 10 51.26 3.54 27.41
CA GLU A 10 51.79 2.97 26.18
C GLU A 10 53.21 3.52 25.94
N ASP A 11 54.16 2.62 25.70
CA ASP A 11 55.52 2.99 25.31
C ASP A 11 55.54 3.34 23.82
N VAL A 12 55.61 4.62 23.51
CA VAL A 12 55.65 5.10 22.13
C VAL A 12 57.09 5.43 21.75
N THR A 13 57.55 4.81 20.66
CA THR A 13 58.82 5.17 20.02
C THR A 13 58.54 6.09 18.85
N ILE A 14 58.95 7.35 18.96
CA ILE A 14 58.84 8.35 17.90
C ILE A 14 60.19 8.42 17.19
N GLU A 15 60.18 8.23 15.88
CA GLU A 15 61.35 8.39 15.02
C GLU A 15 61.35 9.80 14.41
N PHE A 16 62.45 10.53 14.64
CA PHE A 16 62.69 11.84 14.05
C PHE A 16 63.82 11.73 13.02
N GLU A 17 63.64 12.32 11.85
CA GLU A 17 64.70 12.49 10.86
C GLU A 17 65.12 13.96 10.79
N ARG A 18 66.42 14.25 10.96
CA ARG A 18 66.94 15.62 10.81
C ARG A 18 67.01 15.99 9.33
N ALA A 19 66.10 16.89 8.92
CA ALA A 19 65.92 17.31 7.52
C ALA A 19 67.19 17.81 6.78
N VAL A 20 68.25 18.22 7.50
CA VAL A 20 69.49 18.76 6.90
C VAL A 20 70.61 17.70 6.81
N THR A 21 70.61 16.68 7.67
CA THR A 21 71.70 15.69 7.78
C THR A 21 71.28 14.25 7.51
N GLY A 22 69.97 13.95 7.45
CA GLY A 22 69.44 12.59 7.25
C GLY A 22 69.62 11.66 8.45
N GLU A 23 70.12 12.16 9.58
CA GLU A 23 70.27 11.37 10.80
C GLU A 23 68.91 11.05 11.42
N HIS A 24 68.71 9.77 11.73
CA HIS A 24 67.51 9.26 12.38
C HIS A 24 67.74 9.11 13.89
N ALA A 25 66.90 9.74 14.70
CA ALA A 25 66.91 9.65 16.15
C ALA A 25 65.62 8.98 16.65
N LYS A 26 65.76 7.96 17.51
CA LYS A 26 64.61 7.30 18.15
C LYS A 26 64.43 7.85 19.55
N PHE A 27 63.27 8.44 19.81
CA PHE A 27 62.88 8.90 21.14
C PHE A 27 61.80 7.96 21.70
N LYS A 28 62.07 7.36 22.86
CA LYS A 28 61.08 6.55 23.58
C LYS A 28 60.48 7.39 24.68
N THR A 29 59.15 7.48 24.72
CA THR A 29 58.41 8.14 25.80
C THR A 29 57.23 7.28 26.19
N GLU A 30 56.90 7.30 27.47
CA GLU A 30 55.69 6.67 28.01
C GLU A 30 54.55 7.69 27.93
N ILE A 31 53.46 7.36 27.23
CA ILE A 31 52.26 8.19 27.20
C ILE A 31 51.31 7.70 28.28
N GLN A 32 51.06 8.55 29.28
CA GLN A 32 50.02 8.29 30.28
C GLN A 32 48.67 8.80 29.78
N HIS A 33 47.72 7.88 29.57
CA HIS A 33 46.38 8.25 29.15
C HIS A 33 45.59 8.84 30.32
N LYS A 34 44.76 9.85 30.03
CA LYS A 34 43.80 10.36 31.01
C LYS A 34 42.80 9.27 31.38
N THR A 35 42.75 8.92 32.65
CA THR A 35 41.86 7.88 33.18
C THR A 35 40.85 8.44 34.17
N TRP A 36 39.69 7.80 34.23
CA TRP A 36 38.56 8.13 35.09
C TRP A 36 38.19 6.90 35.94
N SER A 37 37.63 7.10 37.11
CA SER A 37 37.01 6.01 37.87
C SER A 37 35.69 5.59 37.24
N ALA A 38 35.27 4.34 37.47
CA ALA A 38 33.96 3.86 37.02
C ALA A 38 32.80 4.69 37.59
N GLU A 39 32.96 5.21 38.80
CA GLU A 39 32.00 6.07 39.49
C GLU A 39 31.85 7.42 38.80
N GLU A 40 32.95 8.10 38.45
CA GLU A 40 32.91 9.38 37.73
C GLU A 40 32.25 9.24 36.35
N VAL A 41 32.48 8.12 35.65
CA VAL A 41 31.82 7.84 34.37
C VAL A 41 30.33 7.58 34.57
N ALA A 42 29.95 6.83 35.61
CA ALA A 42 28.57 6.58 35.95
C ALA A 42 27.81 7.85 36.31
N GLU A 43 28.44 8.77 37.05
CA GLU A 43 27.87 10.08 37.39
C GLU A 43 27.62 10.92 36.13
N GLN A 44 28.60 10.99 35.22
CA GLN A 44 28.41 11.70 33.95
C GLN A 44 27.30 11.09 33.09
N MET A 45 27.18 9.75 33.06
CA MET A 45 26.06 9.08 32.40
C MET A 45 24.72 9.45 33.04
N PHE A 46 24.65 9.45 34.37
CA PHE A 46 23.43 9.80 35.10
C PHE A 46 23.01 11.25 34.88
N GLN A 47 23.95 12.20 34.96
CA GLN A 47 23.71 13.61 34.65
C GLN A 47 23.21 13.80 33.21
N ARG A 48 23.77 13.04 32.26
CA ARG A 48 23.32 13.09 30.86
C ARG A 48 21.89 12.58 30.69
N LEU A 49 21.53 11.49 31.38
CA LEU A 49 20.15 10.98 31.37
C LEU A 49 19.16 11.97 32.01
N LYS A 50 19.56 12.62 33.11
CA LYS A 50 18.76 13.65 33.77
C LYS A 50 18.52 14.86 32.86
N SER A 51 19.55 15.32 32.16
CA SER A 51 19.43 16.39 31.15
C SER A 51 18.46 16.02 30.02
N ILE A 52 18.43 14.75 29.58
CA ILE A 52 17.46 14.29 28.56
C ILE A 52 16.02 14.29 29.12
N ASP A 53 15.84 13.88 30.37
CA ASP A 53 14.53 13.91 31.03
C ASP A 53 14.02 15.33 31.27
N GLU A 54 14.90 16.28 31.61
CA GLU A 54 14.55 17.70 31.76
C GLU A 54 14.17 18.33 30.42
N GLU A 55 14.94 18.10 29.36
CA GLU A 55 14.65 18.63 28.03
C GLU A 55 13.35 18.06 27.43
N SER A 56 12.99 16.82 27.76
CA SER A 56 11.78 16.19 27.26
C SER A 56 10.53 16.47 28.10
N LYS A 57 10.68 17.08 29.28
CA LYS A 57 9.59 17.31 30.25
C LYS A 57 8.45 18.17 29.68
N GLU A 58 8.79 19.12 28.83
CA GLU A 58 7.87 20.06 28.19
C GLU A 58 7.43 19.63 26.78
N ALA A 59 7.74 18.40 26.37
CA ALA A 59 7.32 17.91 25.06
C ALA A 59 5.78 17.89 24.95
N ASP A 60 5.28 18.40 23.81
CA ASP A 60 3.85 18.46 23.47
C ASP A 60 3.20 17.07 23.45
N ASP A 61 3.91 16.07 22.92
CA ASP A 61 3.47 14.67 22.93
C ASP A 61 3.90 13.99 24.25
N PRO A 62 2.95 13.48 25.06
CA PRO A 62 3.28 12.75 26.28
C PRO A 62 4.20 11.54 26.07
N LYS A 63 4.22 10.95 24.87
CA LYS A 63 5.10 9.82 24.52
C LYS A 63 6.55 10.24 24.28
N ASP A 64 6.79 11.52 24.00
CA ASP A 64 8.12 12.08 23.81
C ASP A 64 8.78 12.48 25.16
N ARG A 65 8.03 12.41 26.29
CA ARG A 65 8.54 12.68 27.65
C ARG A 65 9.29 11.48 28.22
N THR A 66 10.53 11.67 28.64
CA THR A 66 11.38 10.58 29.13
C THR A 66 11.50 10.56 30.65
N ALA A 67 11.85 9.39 31.19
CA ALA A 67 12.12 9.18 32.62
C ALA A 67 13.29 8.20 32.79
N TYR A 68 14.36 8.41 32.02
CA TYR A 68 15.55 7.58 32.02
C TYR A 68 16.29 7.61 33.36
N ALA A 69 16.41 8.75 34.02
CA ALA A 69 17.08 8.89 35.32
C ALA A 69 16.37 8.09 36.42
N LYS A 70 15.05 7.86 36.31
CA LYS A 70 14.32 6.97 37.22
C LYS A 70 14.58 5.49 36.94
N LYS A 71 14.77 5.12 35.66
CA LYS A 71 15.00 3.72 35.23
C LYS A 71 16.45 3.27 35.36
N PHE A 72 17.36 4.24 35.36
CA PHE A 72 18.82 4.07 35.45
C PHE A 72 19.37 5.00 36.55
N PRO A 73 19.15 4.65 37.83
CA PRO A 73 19.81 5.33 38.93
C PRO A 73 21.33 5.13 38.86
N LEU A 74 22.08 5.97 39.59
CA LEU A 74 23.56 5.98 39.58
C LEU A 74 24.16 4.58 39.77
N GLU A 75 23.66 3.81 40.74
CA GLU A 75 24.08 2.44 41.03
C GLU A 75 23.99 1.52 39.80
N LYS A 76 22.94 1.69 38.99
CA LYS A 76 22.71 0.89 37.79
C LYS A 76 23.61 1.34 36.64
N CYS A 77 23.87 2.65 36.51
CA CYS A 77 24.86 3.17 35.57
C CYS A 77 26.25 2.63 35.90
N GLU A 78 26.62 2.62 37.18
CA GLU A 78 27.91 2.10 37.63
C GLU A 78 28.04 0.60 37.38
N ALA A 79 26.99 -0.19 37.64
CA ALA A 79 26.96 -1.61 37.31
C ALA A 79 27.17 -1.87 35.81
N ILE A 80 26.58 -1.03 34.94
CA ILE A 80 26.76 -1.12 33.48
C ILE A 80 28.21 -0.81 33.07
N VAL A 81 28.83 0.22 33.68
CA VAL A 81 30.22 0.58 33.41
C VAL A 81 31.15 -0.55 33.85
N ARG A 82 31.00 -1.06 35.08
CA ARG A 82 31.81 -2.16 35.63
C ARG A 82 31.67 -3.45 34.81
N GLU A 83 30.45 -3.81 34.40
CA GLU A 83 30.22 -4.99 33.57
C GLU A 83 30.82 -4.83 32.17
N SER A 84 30.77 -3.62 31.60
CA SER A 84 31.38 -3.34 30.29
C SER A 84 32.91 -3.38 30.35
N LEU A 85 33.53 -2.89 31.43
CA LEU A 85 34.98 -3.01 31.67
C LEU A 85 35.41 -4.47 31.85
N ARG A 86 34.61 -5.26 32.58
CA ARG A 86 34.87 -6.71 32.76
C ARG A 86 34.87 -7.45 31.43
N ARG A 87 33.92 -7.14 30.53
CA ARG A 87 33.83 -7.72 29.19
C ARG A 87 35.01 -7.32 28.30
N ALA A 88 35.47 -6.09 28.44
CA ALA A 88 36.64 -5.57 27.74
C ALA A 88 37.99 -6.01 28.35
N ARG A 89 37.97 -6.88 29.39
CA ARG A 89 39.16 -7.41 30.09
C ARG A 89 40.06 -6.35 30.74
N VAL A 90 39.54 -5.15 30.99
CA VAL A 90 40.26 -4.08 31.70
C VAL A 90 40.35 -4.42 33.19
N ARG A 91 41.56 -4.74 33.68
CA ARG A 91 41.79 -5.23 35.05
C ARG A 91 42.02 -4.14 36.10
N THR A 92 42.33 -2.93 35.68
CA THR A 92 42.74 -1.83 36.56
C THR A 92 41.57 -1.05 37.17
N GLY A 93 40.35 -1.27 36.67
CA GLY A 93 39.14 -0.58 37.15
C GLY A 93 39.06 0.90 36.75
N ARG A 94 40.01 1.40 35.95
CA ARG A 94 39.98 2.77 35.41
C ARG A 94 39.51 2.76 33.96
N VAL A 95 38.87 3.86 33.56
CA VAL A 95 38.27 4.07 32.23
C VAL A 95 39.08 5.11 31.49
N THR A 96 39.59 4.77 30.29
CA THR A 96 40.25 5.74 29.42
C THR A 96 39.25 6.80 28.93
N ASP A 97 39.74 7.99 28.58
CA ASP A 97 38.90 9.08 28.04
C ASP A 97 38.10 8.64 26.81
N GLU A 98 38.67 7.80 25.96
CA GLU A 98 38.01 7.26 24.77
C GLU A 98 36.84 6.33 25.14
N ASN A 99 37.03 5.45 26.12
CA ASN A 99 35.96 4.58 26.61
C ASN A 99 34.85 5.40 27.28
N ARG A 100 35.20 6.45 28.05
CA ARG A 100 34.22 7.43 28.56
C ARG A 100 33.40 8.04 27.41
N GLN A 101 34.06 8.47 26.34
CA GLN A 101 33.40 9.09 25.20
C GLN A 101 32.42 8.12 24.50
N LYS A 102 32.76 6.83 24.40
CA LYS A 102 31.87 5.79 23.85
C LYS A 102 30.61 5.60 24.69
N PHE A 103 30.74 5.56 26.02
CA PHE A 103 29.57 5.54 26.91
C PHE A 103 28.64 6.73 26.67
N LEU A 104 29.21 7.95 26.56
CA LEU A 104 28.42 9.16 26.33
C LEU A 104 27.79 9.20 24.93
N GLN A 105 28.49 8.72 23.90
CA GLN A 105 27.96 8.63 22.53
C GLN A 105 26.78 7.65 22.43
N ALA A 106 26.84 6.52 23.14
CA ALA A 106 25.74 5.56 23.17
C ALA A 106 24.44 6.20 23.68
N LEU A 107 24.53 7.07 24.69
CA LEU A 107 23.39 7.82 25.23
C LEU A 107 22.83 8.86 24.24
N GLY A 108 23.62 9.31 23.26
CA GLY A 108 23.16 10.24 22.22
C GLY A 108 22.04 9.69 21.34
N THR A 109 21.99 8.37 21.15
CA THR A 109 20.92 7.70 20.38
C THR A 109 19.54 7.83 21.04
N LEU A 110 19.49 8.04 22.35
CA LEU A 110 18.26 8.20 23.13
C LEU A 110 17.53 9.53 22.85
N ARG A 111 18.24 10.53 22.30
CA ARG A 111 17.65 11.82 21.88
C ARG A 111 16.97 11.74 20.51
N ARG A 112 17.19 10.68 19.75
CA ARG A 112 16.60 10.57 18.41
C ARG A 112 15.11 10.33 18.56
N LYS A 113 14.29 11.33 18.19
CA LYS A 113 12.84 11.16 18.05
C LYS A 113 12.59 9.88 17.26
N SER A 114 11.77 8.99 17.81
CA SER A 114 11.36 7.78 17.12
C SER A 114 10.83 8.16 15.74
N ALA A 115 11.22 7.39 14.72
CA ALA A 115 10.88 7.71 13.33
C ALA A 115 9.36 7.88 13.20
N LYS A 116 8.90 9.12 13.01
CA LYS A 116 7.47 9.42 12.89
C LYS A 116 7.02 8.90 11.53
N ARG A 117 6.32 7.76 11.54
CA ARG A 117 5.67 7.22 10.34
C ARG A 117 4.44 8.08 10.05
N VAL A 118 4.50 8.89 8.99
CA VAL A 118 3.33 9.63 8.50
C VAL A 118 2.33 8.60 7.96
N ILE A 119 1.19 8.45 8.65
CA ILE A 119 0.06 7.64 8.21
C ILE A 119 -1.03 8.60 7.76
N TYR A 120 -1.27 8.67 6.46
CA TYR A 120 -2.37 9.45 5.92
C TYR A 120 -3.69 8.71 6.18
N LYS A 121 -4.65 9.38 6.81
CA LYS A 121 -6.01 8.87 7.03
C LYS A 121 -6.98 9.59 6.11
N LEU A 122 -7.59 8.85 5.18
CA LEU A 122 -8.72 9.33 4.37
C LEU A 122 -9.89 9.67 5.29
N SER A 123 -10.23 10.97 5.35
CA SER A 123 -11.35 11.50 6.14
C SER A 123 -12.52 11.82 5.21
N PRO A 124 -13.58 10.99 5.17
CA PRO A 124 -14.74 11.22 4.33
C PRO A 124 -15.50 12.47 4.80
N LYS A 125 -16.10 13.21 3.86
CA LYS A 125 -16.82 14.46 4.16
C LYS A 125 -18.33 14.34 4.03
N ALA A 126 -18.82 13.65 3.00
CA ALA A 126 -20.23 13.54 2.66
C ALA A 126 -20.50 12.27 1.85
N LEU A 127 -21.75 11.79 1.89
CA LEU A 127 -22.27 10.93 0.83
C LEU A 127 -22.49 11.78 -0.43
N VAL A 128 -22.08 11.26 -1.57
CA VAL A 128 -22.28 11.88 -2.88
C VAL A 128 -23.05 10.91 -3.74
N THR A 129 -24.11 11.39 -4.39
CA THR A 129 -24.84 10.64 -5.41
C THR A 129 -24.20 10.94 -6.76
N LEU A 130 -23.90 9.89 -7.52
CA LEU A 130 -23.34 10.01 -8.87
C LEU A 130 -24.40 9.55 -9.88
N ASN A 131 -24.65 10.39 -10.89
CA ASN A 131 -25.61 10.09 -11.94
C ASN A 131 -24.90 9.41 -13.12
N THR A 132 -25.36 8.23 -13.53
CA THR A 132 -24.76 7.51 -14.68
C THR A 132 -24.89 8.27 -16.00
N GLY A 133 -25.78 9.25 -16.11
CA GLY A 133 -25.86 10.16 -17.26
C GLY A 133 -24.71 11.16 -17.36
N GLU A 134 -23.95 11.37 -16.27
CA GLU A 134 -22.75 12.22 -16.25
C GLU A 134 -21.47 11.43 -16.56
N ARG A 135 -21.59 10.11 -16.74
CA ARG A 135 -20.48 9.23 -17.12
C ARG A 135 -19.93 9.63 -18.49
N GLN A 136 -18.61 9.67 -18.61
CA GLN A 136 -17.96 9.97 -19.88
C GLN A 136 -18.28 8.91 -20.95
N ALA A 137 -18.33 9.34 -22.20
CA ALA A 137 -18.35 8.44 -23.33
C ALA A 137 -17.03 7.66 -23.43
N GLU A 138 -17.11 6.42 -23.88
CA GLU A 138 -15.94 5.61 -24.22
C GLU A 138 -15.80 5.50 -25.72
N SER A 139 -14.57 5.37 -26.19
CA SER A 139 -14.26 5.19 -27.60
C SER A 139 -13.18 4.13 -27.79
N CYS A 140 -13.12 3.59 -29.00
CA CYS A 140 -12.05 2.73 -29.45
C CYS A 140 -11.74 3.03 -30.93
N SER A 141 -10.53 2.69 -31.35
CA SER A 141 -10.14 2.84 -32.75
C SER A 141 -10.67 1.70 -33.62
N ALA A 142 -10.91 1.98 -34.89
CA ALA A 142 -11.28 0.97 -35.88
C ALA A 142 -10.23 -0.16 -35.96
N ALA A 143 -8.94 0.15 -35.76
CA ALA A 143 -7.87 -0.84 -35.77
C ALA A 143 -7.98 -1.87 -34.62
N GLU A 144 -8.41 -1.44 -33.43
CA GLU A 144 -8.63 -2.34 -32.30
C GLU A 144 -9.81 -3.29 -32.54
N LEU A 145 -10.87 -2.80 -33.20
CA LEU A 145 -12.02 -3.62 -33.58
C LEU A 145 -11.64 -4.63 -34.68
N ARG A 146 -10.93 -4.18 -35.73
CA ARG A 146 -10.46 -5.04 -36.82
C ARG A 146 -9.56 -6.18 -36.31
N ARG A 147 -8.66 -5.88 -35.36
CA ARG A 147 -7.78 -6.87 -34.72
C ARG A 147 -8.48 -7.74 -33.66
N GLY A 148 -9.71 -7.39 -33.27
CA GLY A 148 -10.43 -8.07 -32.19
C GLY A 148 -9.81 -7.89 -30.80
N THR A 149 -8.98 -6.87 -30.59
CA THR A 149 -8.40 -6.57 -29.27
C THR A 149 -9.47 -5.98 -28.33
N LYS A 150 -10.39 -5.21 -28.90
CA LYS A 150 -11.62 -4.74 -28.25
C LYS A 150 -12.84 -5.30 -28.97
N ARG A 151 -13.94 -5.46 -28.25
CA ARG A 151 -15.25 -5.84 -28.82
C ARG A 151 -16.34 -4.87 -28.38
N VAL A 152 -17.23 -4.55 -29.30
CA VAL A 152 -18.42 -3.75 -29.05
C VAL A 152 -19.61 -4.68 -28.86
N PHE A 153 -20.18 -4.65 -27.66
CA PHE A 153 -21.45 -5.28 -27.32
C PHE A 153 -22.57 -4.28 -27.55
N TYR A 154 -23.58 -4.68 -28.32
CA TYR A 154 -24.70 -3.78 -28.66
C TYR A 154 -26.04 -4.53 -28.71
N PRO A 155 -27.12 -3.93 -28.20
CA PRO A 155 -28.46 -4.48 -28.31
C PRO A 155 -29.10 -4.19 -29.68
N PRO A 156 -30.21 -4.86 -30.02
CA PRO A 156 -31.03 -4.49 -31.17
C PRO A 156 -31.51 -3.04 -31.04
N GLY A 157 -31.47 -2.28 -32.14
CA GLY A 157 -31.87 -0.87 -32.16
C GLY A 157 -30.82 0.14 -31.66
N CYS A 158 -29.61 -0.30 -31.29
CA CYS A 158 -28.52 0.57 -30.83
C CYS A 158 -28.24 1.74 -31.79
N GLU A 159 -28.29 1.51 -33.11
CA GLU A 159 -28.00 2.52 -34.14
C GLU A 159 -28.84 3.80 -33.98
N ALA A 160 -30.09 3.70 -33.53
CA ALA A 160 -30.98 4.84 -33.36
C ALA A 160 -30.51 5.84 -32.29
N THR A 161 -29.63 5.42 -31.40
CA THR A 161 -29.09 6.22 -30.29
C THR A 161 -27.70 6.78 -30.57
N LEU A 162 -27.10 6.41 -31.70
CA LEU A 162 -25.77 6.90 -32.10
C LEU A 162 -25.88 8.26 -32.80
N GLU A 163 -24.78 9.01 -32.75
CA GLU A 163 -24.61 10.23 -33.54
C GLU A 163 -24.55 9.89 -35.03
N ASP A 164 -24.97 10.81 -35.90
CA ASP A 164 -25.10 10.54 -37.34
C ASP A 164 -23.77 10.13 -37.97
N GLU A 165 -22.67 10.72 -37.53
CA GLU A 165 -21.30 10.41 -37.97
C GLU A 165 -20.86 8.99 -37.56
N GLN A 166 -21.47 8.41 -36.51
CA GLN A 166 -21.14 7.08 -36.01
C GLN A 166 -21.97 5.98 -36.68
N LYS A 167 -23.15 6.31 -37.23
CA LYS A 167 -24.07 5.32 -37.83
C LYS A 167 -23.47 4.61 -39.03
N GLU A 168 -22.75 5.34 -39.89
CA GLU A 168 -22.10 4.75 -41.07
C GLU A 168 -21.09 3.68 -40.65
N PHE A 169 -20.17 4.03 -39.75
CA PHE A 169 -19.19 3.08 -39.20
C PHE A 169 -19.86 1.92 -38.44
N PHE A 170 -20.95 2.19 -37.72
CA PHE A 170 -21.67 1.15 -37.00
C PHE A 170 -22.30 0.12 -37.95
N ARG A 171 -22.80 0.53 -39.12
CA ARG A 171 -23.30 -0.39 -40.15
C ARG A 171 -22.18 -1.27 -40.71
N GLU A 172 -20.98 -0.72 -40.93
CA GLU A 172 -19.80 -1.52 -41.30
C GLU A 172 -19.42 -2.52 -40.19
N LEU A 173 -19.51 -2.11 -38.92
CA LEU A 173 -19.27 -2.99 -37.77
C LEU A 173 -20.30 -4.13 -37.68
N GLN A 174 -21.53 -3.89 -38.13
CA GLN A 174 -22.62 -4.88 -38.12
C GLN A 174 -22.55 -5.90 -39.26
N ASP A 175 -21.68 -5.70 -40.25
CA ASP A 175 -21.45 -6.68 -41.32
C ASP A 175 -20.74 -7.92 -40.74
N PRO A 176 -21.34 -9.13 -40.80
CA PRO A 176 -20.69 -10.36 -40.30
C PRO A 176 -19.50 -10.80 -41.15
N ASP A 177 -19.47 -10.41 -42.42
CA ASP A 177 -18.43 -10.77 -43.38
C ASP A 177 -17.44 -9.61 -43.61
N GLY A 178 -17.64 -8.49 -42.91
CA GLY A 178 -16.82 -7.28 -43.02
C GLY A 178 -15.52 -7.31 -42.20
N ASP A 179 -14.71 -6.28 -42.40
CA ASP A 179 -13.39 -6.07 -41.75
C ASP A 179 -13.44 -6.12 -40.20
N PHE A 180 -14.58 -5.76 -39.61
CA PHE A 180 -14.74 -5.62 -38.17
C PHE A 180 -15.45 -6.81 -37.51
N ALA A 181 -15.63 -7.93 -38.23
CA ALA A 181 -16.31 -9.12 -37.73
C ALA A 181 -15.76 -9.64 -36.38
N ASN A 182 -14.46 -9.47 -36.13
CA ASN A 182 -13.81 -9.88 -34.87
C ASN A 182 -14.08 -8.94 -33.69
N GLY A 183 -14.50 -7.70 -33.97
CA GLY A 183 -14.74 -6.62 -33.02
C GLY A 183 -16.21 -6.43 -32.65
N ARG A 184 -17.14 -7.20 -33.24
CA ARG A 184 -18.57 -7.14 -32.92
C ARG A 184 -19.01 -8.25 -31.98
N GLU A 185 -19.94 -7.93 -31.10
CA GLU A 185 -20.69 -8.91 -30.31
C GLU A 185 -22.17 -8.48 -30.16
N PRO A 186 -23.05 -8.84 -31.11
CA PRO A 186 -24.46 -8.49 -31.00
C PRO A 186 -25.12 -9.24 -29.84
N VAL A 187 -25.94 -8.53 -29.06
CA VAL A 187 -26.81 -9.13 -28.04
C VAL A 187 -28.18 -9.39 -28.66
N ALA A 188 -28.66 -10.63 -28.59
CA ALA A 188 -29.87 -11.04 -29.32
C ALA A 188 -31.14 -10.31 -28.85
N ASN A 189 -31.24 -10.00 -27.56
CA ASN A 189 -32.42 -9.38 -26.96
C ASN A 189 -32.03 -8.12 -26.18
N ALA A 190 -32.64 -6.99 -26.52
CA ALA A 190 -32.42 -5.72 -25.84
C ALA A 190 -32.71 -5.80 -24.32
N ALA A 191 -33.66 -6.66 -23.93
CA ALA A 191 -34.01 -6.85 -22.52
C ALA A 191 -32.89 -7.48 -21.68
N ASP A 192 -31.92 -8.14 -22.31
CA ASP A 192 -30.78 -8.78 -21.64
C ASP A 192 -29.59 -7.81 -21.53
N PHE A 193 -29.62 -6.68 -22.25
CA PHE A 193 -28.63 -5.62 -22.18
C PHE A 193 -28.99 -4.59 -21.10
N LYS A 194 -28.91 -5.02 -19.83
CA LYS A 194 -29.36 -4.27 -18.64
C LYS A 194 -28.44 -3.10 -18.23
N THR A 195 -27.91 -2.32 -19.17
CA THR A 195 -27.03 -1.19 -18.88
C THR A 195 -27.65 0.14 -19.32
N PRO A 196 -27.37 1.27 -18.64
CA PRO A 196 -27.79 2.59 -19.11
C PRO A 196 -27.01 3.07 -20.35
N ALA A 197 -25.91 2.40 -20.72
CA ALA A 197 -25.16 2.70 -21.93
C ALA A 197 -25.87 2.14 -23.19
N ASN A 198 -25.77 2.85 -24.30
CA ASN A 198 -26.30 2.38 -25.59
C ASN A 198 -25.51 1.19 -26.16
N LEU A 199 -24.20 1.16 -25.94
CA LEU A 199 -23.30 0.06 -26.25
C LEU A 199 -22.19 -0.04 -25.20
N VAL A 200 -21.47 -1.16 -25.18
CA VAL A 200 -20.34 -1.38 -24.28
C VAL A 200 -19.14 -1.86 -25.06
N ILE A 201 -18.02 -1.17 -24.89
CA ILE A 201 -16.72 -1.57 -25.42
C ILE A 201 -16.02 -2.37 -24.34
N ALA A 202 -15.70 -3.62 -24.61
CA ALA A 202 -14.92 -4.45 -23.69
C ALA A 202 -13.54 -4.75 -24.26
N ASP A 203 -12.52 -4.69 -23.41
CA ASP A 203 -11.15 -5.08 -23.72
C ASP A 203 -10.78 -6.43 -23.10
N ALA A 204 -9.61 -6.99 -23.48
CA ALA A 204 -9.09 -8.23 -22.93
C ALA A 204 -10.04 -9.47 -22.96
N THR A 205 -9.51 -10.66 -22.76
CA THR A 205 -10.36 -11.86 -22.77
C THR A 205 -11.26 -11.98 -21.53
N PRO A 206 -10.77 -11.70 -20.30
CA PRO A 206 -11.58 -11.79 -19.08
C PRO A 206 -12.81 -10.89 -19.08
N GLU A 207 -12.66 -9.61 -19.44
CA GLU A 207 -13.77 -8.64 -19.41
C GLU A 207 -14.82 -9.00 -20.48
N ARG A 208 -14.40 -9.32 -21.71
CA ARG A 208 -15.32 -9.79 -22.77
C ARG A 208 -16.14 -11.00 -22.36
N LYS A 209 -15.53 -11.97 -21.67
CA LYS A 209 -16.25 -13.13 -21.13
C LYS A 209 -17.27 -12.69 -20.08
N PHE A 210 -16.89 -11.78 -19.19
CA PHE A 210 -17.76 -11.28 -18.13
C PHE A 210 -18.99 -10.54 -18.68
N VAL A 211 -18.80 -9.65 -19.67
CA VAL A 211 -19.91 -8.94 -20.33
C VAL A 211 -20.84 -9.92 -21.06
N ARG A 212 -20.31 -10.97 -21.69
CA ARG A 212 -21.12 -12.01 -22.33
C ARG A 212 -22.04 -12.71 -21.33
N GLU A 213 -21.53 -13.04 -20.14
CA GLU A 213 -22.33 -13.64 -19.08
C GLU A 213 -23.36 -12.66 -18.52
N LEU A 214 -23.02 -11.37 -18.34
CA LEU A 214 -24.00 -10.35 -17.93
C LEU A 214 -25.15 -10.18 -18.94
N CYS A 215 -24.91 -10.46 -20.22
CA CYS A 215 -25.91 -10.44 -21.29
C CYS A 215 -26.58 -11.80 -21.54
N ASN A 216 -26.19 -12.86 -20.83
CA ASN A 216 -26.82 -14.16 -20.93
C ASN A 216 -28.19 -14.11 -20.25
N ARG A 217 -29.25 -14.54 -20.95
CA ARG A 217 -30.64 -14.49 -20.48
C ARG A 217 -30.84 -15.07 -19.09
N ASP A 218 -30.18 -16.18 -18.78
CA ASP A 218 -30.30 -16.88 -17.50
C ASP A 218 -29.83 -16.00 -16.32
N TYR A 219 -28.84 -15.14 -16.56
CA TYR A 219 -28.26 -14.25 -15.56
C TYR A 219 -28.87 -12.84 -15.63
N ALA A 220 -29.03 -12.29 -16.83
CA ALA A 220 -29.61 -10.97 -17.07
C ALA A 220 -31.05 -10.84 -16.52
N SER A 221 -31.82 -11.94 -16.53
CA SER A 221 -33.16 -11.96 -15.93
C SER A 221 -33.17 -11.77 -14.40
N GLN A 222 -32.02 -11.95 -13.74
CA GLN A 222 -31.85 -11.80 -12.30
C GLN A 222 -31.16 -10.50 -11.91
N VAL A 223 -30.77 -9.68 -12.87
CA VAL A 223 -30.08 -8.40 -12.66
C VAL A 223 -31.03 -7.25 -12.99
N ASP A 224 -31.11 -6.25 -12.11
CA ASP A 224 -31.93 -5.06 -12.36
C ASP A 224 -31.24 -4.15 -13.38
N ALA A 225 -29.95 -3.91 -13.16
CA ALA A 225 -29.08 -3.11 -14.02
C ALA A 225 -27.61 -3.46 -13.78
N TRP A 226 -26.74 -3.19 -14.74
CA TRP A 226 -25.29 -3.19 -14.56
C TRP A 226 -24.66 -2.01 -15.30
N LEU A 227 -23.48 -1.59 -14.86
CA LEU A 227 -22.72 -0.52 -15.47
C LEU A 227 -21.26 -0.95 -15.57
N ARG A 228 -20.68 -0.89 -16.76
CA ARG A 228 -19.23 -0.87 -16.93
C ARG A 228 -18.73 0.54 -16.62
N ASN A 229 -17.90 0.66 -15.60
CA ASN A 229 -17.31 1.93 -15.22
C ASN A 229 -16.32 2.42 -16.28
N THR A 230 -16.07 3.72 -16.34
CA THR A 230 -14.97 4.24 -17.16
C THR A 230 -13.65 4.09 -16.41
N PRO A 231 -12.53 3.88 -17.11
CA PRO A 231 -11.22 3.84 -16.46
C PRO A 231 -10.89 5.14 -15.71
N VAL A 232 -11.41 6.29 -16.17
CA VAL A 232 -11.17 7.61 -15.59
C VAL A 232 -12.44 8.46 -15.56
N GLY A 233 -12.54 9.29 -14.53
CA GLY A 233 -13.45 10.44 -14.50
C GLY A 233 -14.87 10.19 -13.98
N PHE A 234 -15.31 8.94 -13.76
CA PHE A 234 -16.64 8.67 -13.20
C PHE A 234 -16.60 8.25 -11.74
N TYR A 235 -16.14 7.02 -11.45
CA TYR A 235 -16.03 6.51 -10.09
C TYR A 235 -14.62 5.97 -9.84
N SER A 236 -13.80 6.73 -9.11
CA SER A 236 -12.46 6.32 -8.69
C SER A 236 -12.34 6.16 -7.17
N ILE A 237 -11.45 5.26 -6.76
CA ILE A 237 -11.09 5.00 -5.36
C ILE A 237 -9.61 5.34 -5.19
N GLU A 238 -9.34 6.28 -4.29
CA GLU A 238 -7.98 6.61 -3.89
C GLU A 238 -7.37 5.48 -3.06
N TYR A 239 -6.11 5.15 -3.37
CA TYR A 239 -5.34 4.17 -2.61
C TYR A 239 -3.87 4.56 -2.52
N ALA A 240 -3.17 3.95 -1.56
CA ALA A 240 -1.74 4.16 -1.36
C ALA A 240 -1.02 2.83 -1.17
N TRP A 241 0.13 2.70 -1.83
CA TRP A 241 1.00 1.53 -1.75
C TRP A 241 2.47 1.96 -1.68
N LYS A 242 3.36 1.04 -1.31
CA LYS A 242 4.80 1.29 -1.33
C LYS A 242 5.42 0.53 -2.50
N LYS A 243 6.18 1.24 -3.34
CA LYS A 243 7.07 0.64 -4.33
C LYS A 243 8.50 1.04 -3.96
N GLY A 244 9.21 0.18 -3.22
CA GLY A 244 10.49 0.53 -2.60
C GLY A 244 10.31 1.37 -1.34
N GLU A 245 11.17 2.38 -1.14
CA GLU A 245 11.15 3.23 0.07
C GLU A 245 10.06 4.31 0.06
N HIS A 246 9.63 4.76 -1.13
CA HIS A 246 8.68 5.86 -1.26
C HIS A 246 7.22 5.38 -1.36
N PRO A 247 6.30 5.93 -0.55
CA PRO A 247 4.87 5.70 -0.72
C PRO A 247 4.39 6.37 -2.01
N LYS A 248 3.64 5.63 -2.81
CA LYS A 248 2.91 6.13 -3.98
C LYS A 248 1.42 6.23 -3.66
N ARG A 249 0.78 7.22 -4.26
CA ARG A 249 -0.66 7.35 -4.31
C ARG A 249 -1.13 7.18 -5.74
N GLY A 250 -2.34 6.69 -5.86
CA GLY A 250 -3.01 6.55 -7.13
C GLY A 250 -4.48 6.41 -6.91
N GLU A 251 -5.18 6.36 -8.02
CA GLU A 251 -6.61 6.12 -8.09
C GLU A 251 -6.82 4.94 -9.02
N PHE A 252 -7.89 4.18 -8.77
CA PHE A 252 -8.36 3.18 -9.69
C PHE A 252 -9.88 3.17 -9.72
N SER A 253 -10.43 2.71 -10.83
CA SER A 253 -11.86 2.69 -11.09
C SER A 253 -12.29 1.24 -11.17
N PRO A 254 -13.14 0.73 -10.27
CA PRO A 254 -13.64 -0.65 -10.35
C PRO A 254 -14.34 -0.90 -11.67
N ASP A 255 -14.15 -2.07 -12.28
CA ASP A 255 -14.63 -2.36 -13.65
C ASP A 255 -16.16 -2.36 -13.80
N PHE A 256 -16.89 -2.99 -12.87
CA PHE A 256 -18.36 -3.13 -12.97
C PHE A 256 -19.11 -2.80 -11.69
N PHE A 257 -20.33 -2.31 -11.86
CA PHE A 257 -21.36 -2.22 -10.83
C PHE A 257 -22.58 -3.02 -11.30
N ILE A 258 -23.07 -3.96 -10.50
CA ILE A 258 -24.20 -4.84 -10.83
C ILE A 258 -25.27 -4.70 -9.74
N LYS A 259 -26.44 -4.21 -10.10
CA LYS A 259 -27.57 -4.00 -9.20
C LYS A 259 -28.52 -5.21 -9.20
N GLN A 260 -28.84 -5.72 -8.02
CA GLN A 260 -29.86 -6.75 -7.79
C GLN A 260 -30.61 -6.44 -6.49
N GLY A 261 -31.84 -5.92 -6.60
CA GLY A 261 -32.60 -5.42 -5.46
C GLY A 261 -31.88 -4.24 -4.80
N ASP A 262 -31.70 -4.32 -3.48
CA ASP A 262 -30.97 -3.32 -2.69
C ASP A 262 -29.44 -3.51 -2.73
N TRP A 263 -28.94 -4.57 -3.38
CA TRP A 263 -27.50 -4.83 -3.46
C TRP A 263 -26.89 -4.30 -4.76
N VAL A 264 -25.70 -3.71 -4.64
CA VAL A 264 -24.82 -3.34 -5.73
C VAL A 264 -23.50 -4.10 -5.57
N PHE A 265 -23.25 -5.07 -6.45
CA PHE A 265 -22.02 -5.81 -6.51
C PHE A 265 -21.02 -5.06 -7.38
N VAL A 266 -19.90 -4.67 -6.78
CA VAL A 266 -18.81 -3.96 -7.41
C VAL A 266 -17.71 -4.96 -7.71
N VAL A 267 -17.31 -5.04 -8.97
CA VAL A 267 -16.41 -6.08 -9.46
C VAL A 267 -15.18 -5.43 -10.07
N GLU A 268 -14.02 -5.92 -9.67
CA GLU A 268 -12.73 -5.67 -10.32
C GLU A 268 -12.21 -6.99 -10.89
N ILE A 269 -11.94 -7.02 -12.19
CA ILE A 269 -11.44 -8.19 -12.89
C ILE A 269 -9.90 -8.16 -12.89
N LYS A 270 -9.32 -9.32 -12.63
CA LYS A 270 -7.88 -9.59 -12.77
C LYS A 270 -7.67 -10.95 -13.43
N ASP A 271 -6.45 -11.16 -13.89
CA ASP A 271 -6.04 -12.45 -14.43
C ASP A 271 -5.78 -13.47 -13.31
N ASP A 272 -5.87 -14.75 -13.66
CA ASP A 272 -5.75 -15.87 -12.71
C ASP A 272 -4.37 -15.92 -12.03
N GLU A 273 -3.33 -15.38 -12.67
CA GLU A 273 -1.97 -15.30 -12.12
C GLU A 273 -1.94 -14.50 -10.81
N GLN A 274 -2.85 -13.54 -10.62
CA GLN A 274 -2.95 -12.77 -9.39
C GLN A 274 -3.44 -13.58 -8.19
N ILE A 275 -3.95 -14.80 -8.39
CA ILE A 275 -4.28 -15.72 -7.29
C ILE A 275 -3.00 -16.28 -6.66
N SER A 276 -2.06 -16.74 -7.50
CA SER A 276 -0.81 -17.37 -7.04
C SER A 276 0.28 -16.36 -6.71
N ASP A 277 0.32 -15.23 -7.43
CA ASP A 277 1.29 -14.16 -7.21
C ASP A 277 0.59 -12.79 -7.12
N PRO A 278 -0.05 -12.48 -5.96
CA PRO A 278 -0.75 -11.22 -5.77
C PRO A 278 0.23 -10.04 -5.78
N SER A 279 0.10 -9.16 -6.77
CA SER A 279 0.95 -7.97 -6.83
C SER A 279 0.68 -7.04 -5.63
N ALA A 280 1.72 -6.44 -5.07
CA ALA A 280 1.60 -5.54 -3.92
C ALA A 280 0.66 -4.34 -4.17
N ASP A 281 0.51 -3.94 -5.45
CA ASP A 281 -0.43 -2.93 -5.91
C ASP A 281 -1.88 -3.40 -5.79
N ASN A 282 -2.22 -4.55 -6.38
CA ASN A 282 -3.58 -5.11 -6.33
C ASN A 282 -4.01 -5.48 -4.91
N VAL A 283 -3.08 -5.99 -4.09
CA VAL A 283 -3.32 -6.25 -2.67
C VAL A 283 -3.78 -4.98 -1.95
N LYS A 284 -3.17 -3.82 -2.29
CA LYS A 284 -3.57 -2.53 -1.71
C LYS A 284 -4.85 -1.97 -2.32
N LYS A 285 -5.09 -2.13 -3.61
CA LYS A 285 -6.38 -1.79 -4.22
C LYS A 285 -7.53 -2.54 -3.55
N HIS A 286 -7.36 -3.85 -3.31
CA HIS A 286 -8.35 -4.67 -2.62
C HIS A 286 -8.63 -4.16 -1.21
N GLU A 287 -7.57 -3.91 -0.42
CA GLU A 287 -7.67 -3.38 0.95
C GLU A 287 -8.46 -2.07 0.99
N TYR A 288 -8.09 -1.12 0.11
CA TYR A 288 -8.69 0.21 0.09
C TYR A 288 -10.13 0.19 -0.45
N ALA A 289 -10.43 -0.58 -1.50
CA ALA A 289 -11.81 -0.72 -1.96
C ALA A 289 -12.71 -1.43 -0.93
N SER A 290 -12.22 -2.49 -0.29
CA SER A 290 -12.97 -3.17 0.78
C SER A 290 -13.31 -2.20 1.91
N ALA A 291 -12.32 -1.40 2.35
CA ALA A 291 -12.53 -0.39 3.37
C ALA A 291 -13.44 0.75 2.91
N HIS A 292 -13.35 1.15 1.64
CA HIS A 292 -14.19 2.18 1.03
C HIS A 292 -15.67 1.78 1.06
N PHE A 293 -16.01 0.60 0.53
CA PHE A 293 -17.40 0.14 0.47
C PHE A 293 -17.96 -0.24 1.84
N ALA A 294 -17.14 -0.77 2.75
CA ALA A 294 -17.54 -0.96 4.14
C ALA A 294 -17.96 0.37 4.79
N ARG A 295 -17.20 1.45 4.55
CA ARG A 295 -17.51 2.77 5.07
C ARG A 295 -18.74 3.39 4.40
N LEU A 296 -18.86 3.25 3.09
CA LEU A 296 -20.04 3.70 2.34
C LEU A 296 -21.31 3.06 2.91
N ASN A 297 -21.30 1.74 3.15
CA ASN A 297 -22.44 1.03 3.74
C ASN A 297 -22.79 1.51 5.15
N GLN A 298 -21.80 1.86 5.98
CA GLN A 298 -22.07 2.42 7.30
C GLN A 298 -22.83 3.75 7.20
N TRP A 299 -22.40 4.63 6.30
CA TRP A 299 -23.04 5.93 6.09
C TRP A 299 -24.44 5.77 5.46
N LEU A 300 -24.59 4.89 4.47
CA LEU A 300 -25.91 4.56 3.91
C LEU A 300 -26.87 4.04 4.99
N GLY A 301 -26.37 3.24 5.94
CA GLY A 301 -27.12 2.78 7.10
C GLY A 301 -27.54 3.91 8.05
N GLN A 302 -26.65 4.87 8.31
CA GLN A 302 -26.95 6.06 9.13
C GLN A 302 -28.04 6.94 8.49
N GLU A 303 -27.98 7.11 7.17
CA GLU A 303 -29.00 7.82 6.37
C GLU A 303 -30.26 6.97 6.09
N LYS A 304 -30.35 5.76 6.63
CA LYS A 304 -31.47 4.82 6.46
C LYS A 304 -31.78 4.49 4.99
N LEU A 305 -30.77 4.57 4.12
CA LEU A 305 -30.87 4.11 2.74
C LEU A 305 -30.73 2.59 2.71
N PRO A 306 -31.56 1.86 1.95
CA PRO A 306 -31.53 0.40 1.94
C PRO A 306 -30.33 -0.17 1.16
N THR A 307 -29.79 0.59 0.20
CA THR A 307 -28.74 0.15 -0.71
C THR A 307 -27.47 -0.32 0.01
N ARG A 308 -26.91 -1.45 -0.40
CA ARG A 308 -25.63 -1.97 0.12
C ARG A 308 -24.69 -2.37 -1.00
N TYR A 309 -23.41 -2.05 -0.82
CA TYR A 309 -22.36 -2.35 -1.77
C TYR A 309 -21.51 -3.52 -1.29
N GLN A 310 -21.15 -4.43 -2.20
CA GLN A 310 -20.18 -5.49 -1.94
C GLN A 310 -19.10 -5.41 -3.01
N PHE A 311 -17.84 -5.35 -2.59
CA PHE A 311 -16.71 -5.36 -3.51
C PHE A 311 -16.12 -6.76 -3.62
N ASN A 312 -15.83 -7.19 -4.84
CA ASN A 312 -15.15 -8.44 -5.15
C ASN A 312 -14.07 -8.19 -6.20
N MET A 313 -12.85 -8.65 -5.95
CA MET A 313 -11.88 -8.91 -7.02
C MET A 313 -12.13 -10.32 -7.53
N ILE A 314 -12.28 -10.49 -8.85
CA ILE A 314 -12.53 -11.81 -9.44
C ILE A 314 -11.58 -12.06 -10.61
N SER A 315 -11.37 -13.33 -10.91
CA SER A 315 -10.69 -13.76 -12.12
C SER A 315 -11.55 -14.76 -12.89
N PRO A 316 -11.23 -15.05 -14.16
CA PRO A 316 -12.00 -16.00 -14.98
C PRO A 316 -12.30 -17.34 -14.31
N LYS A 317 -11.41 -17.82 -13.44
CA LYS A 317 -11.58 -19.07 -12.69
C LYS A 317 -12.86 -19.12 -11.85
N ASP A 318 -13.33 -17.99 -11.33
CA ASP A 318 -14.50 -17.93 -10.44
C ASP A 318 -15.79 -17.47 -11.14
N TYR A 319 -15.76 -17.16 -12.43
CA TYR A 319 -16.93 -16.66 -13.16
C TYR A 319 -18.12 -17.61 -13.05
N GLY A 320 -17.91 -18.92 -13.26
CA GLY A 320 -18.99 -19.91 -13.17
C GLY A 320 -19.68 -19.90 -11.81
N LYS A 321 -18.90 -19.86 -10.70
CA LYS A 321 -19.44 -19.79 -9.34
C LYS A 321 -20.15 -18.46 -9.09
N PHE A 322 -19.55 -17.35 -9.52
CA PHE A 322 -20.10 -16.00 -9.38
C PHE A 322 -21.46 -15.89 -10.06
N PHE A 323 -21.57 -16.24 -11.34
CA PHE A 323 -22.81 -16.14 -12.10
C PHE A 323 -23.88 -17.15 -11.64
N THR A 324 -23.48 -18.33 -11.17
CA THR A 324 -24.42 -19.28 -10.54
C THR A 324 -25.07 -18.66 -9.30
N LYS A 325 -24.27 -18.06 -8.41
CA LYS A 325 -24.78 -17.36 -7.22
C LYS A 325 -25.57 -16.11 -7.54
N LEU A 326 -25.17 -15.36 -8.58
CA LEU A 326 -25.94 -14.22 -9.09
C LEU A 326 -27.34 -14.65 -9.52
N ARG A 327 -27.43 -15.77 -10.27
CA ARG A 327 -28.70 -16.35 -10.72
C ARG A 327 -29.59 -16.78 -9.57
N GLU A 328 -29.00 -17.40 -8.55
CA GLU A 328 -29.69 -17.90 -7.36
C GLU A 328 -30.04 -16.79 -6.36
N ARG A 329 -29.64 -15.54 -6.64
CA ARG A 329 -29.77 -14.39 -5.72
C ARG A 329 -29.09 -14.63 -4.36
N ASP A 330 -27.99 -15.38 -4.37
CA ASP A 330 -27.19 -15.77 -3.21
C ASP A 330 -25.73 -15.32 -3.36
N LEU A 331 -25.54 -14.13 -3.96
CA LEU A 331 -24.23 -13.54 -4.19
C LEU A 331 -23.72 -12.72 -2.99
N VAL A 332 -24.60 -12.36 -2.07
CA VAL A 332 -24.24 -11.65 -0.83
C VAL A 332 -23.28 -12.51 -0.01
N GLY A 333 -22.14 -11.94 0.38
CA GLY A 333 -21.07 -12.64 1.09
C GLY A 333 -20.17 -13.51 0.22
N PHE A 334 -20.37 -13.55 -1.10
CA PHE A 334 -19.46 -14.23 -2.01
C PHE A 334 -18.03 -13.71 -1.87
N ARG A 335 -17.07 -14.64 -1.91
CA ARG A 335 -15.63 -14.36 -1.98
C ARG A 335 -15.03 -15.27 -3.04
N SER A 336 -14.33 -14.69 -3.99
CA SER A 336 -13.58 -15.44 -4.99
C SER A 336 -12.31 -16.03 -4.39
N GLU A 337 -11.65 -16.93 -5.11
CA GLU A 337 -10.29 -17.39 -4.78
C GLU A 337 -9.31 -16.20 -4.75
N LEU A 338 -9.53 -15.22 -5.63
CA LEU A 338 -8.72 -14.00 -5.68
C LEU A 338 -8.92 -13.10 -4.46
N ASP A 339 -10.15 -12.92 -3.97
CA ASP A 339 -10.44 -12.18 -2.73
C ASP A 339 -9.70 -12.81 -1.54
N VAL A 340 -9.72 -14.15 -1.47
CA VAL A 340 -9.03 -14.92 -0.41
C VAL A 340 -7.52 -14.76 -0.53
N ALA A 341 -6.96 -14.82 -1.73
CA ALA A 341 -5.52 -14.62 -1.98
C ALA A 341 -5.08 -13.20 -1.58
N MET A 342 -5.83 -12.18 -1.98
CA MET A 342 -5.57 -10.78 -1.63
C MET A 342 -5.63 -10.54 -0.12
N GLY A 343 -6.65 -11.07 0.56
CA GLY A 343 -6.78 -10.96 2.03
C GLY A 343 -5.67 -11.69 2.80
N SER A 344 -5.24 -12.85 2.31
CA SER A 344 -4.13 -13.61 2.90
C SER A 344 -2.80 -12.85 2.75
N ALA A 345 -2.55 -12.27 1.57
CA ALA A 345 -1.36 -11.46 1.30
C ALA A 345 -1.30 -10.16 2.12
N GLN A 346 -2.44 -9.62 2.57
CA GLN A 346 -2.51 -8.48 3.50
C GLN A 346 -2.09 -8.87 4.92
N SER A 347 -2.51 -10.06 5.37
CA SER A 347 -2.35 -10.53 6.76
C SER A 347 -0.95 -11.13 7.02
N GLY A 348 -0.25 -11.59 5.99
CA GLY A 348 1.10 -12.14 6.07
C GLY A 348 2.24 -11.12 6.15
N ARG A 349 1.97 -9.84 6.48
CA ARG A 349 2.96 -8.75 6.54
C ARG A 349 3.03 -8.04 7.88
#